data_AF-A0A7G9GHU9-F1
#
_entry.id   AF-A0A7G9GHU9-F1
#
_cell.length_a   1.000
_cell.length_b   1.000
_cell.length_c   1.000
_cell.angle_alpha   90.00
_cell.angle_beta   90.00
_cell.angle_gamma   90.00
#
_symmetry.space_group_name_H-M   'P 1'
#
loop_
_entity.id
_entity.type
_entity.pdbx_description
1 polymer ?
#
loop_
_entity_poly.entity_id
_entity_poly.type
_entity_poly.pdbx_seq_one_letter_code
_entity_poly.pdbx_strand_id
1 'polypeptide(L)'
;MKKNVWTAVSTAMLFLPWTLLLLRMNAWALESPAAETLISCYSAFMIFSGLFTLFAYTKGNVRNNLMKVCLVINSLYAAGGIAAFCMMAVTKLS
;
A
#
# COMPACT_ATOMS: atom_id res chain seq x y z
N MET A 1 13.92 5.82 -20.55
CA MET A 1 14.31 4.96 -19.40
C MET A 1 13.60 5.33 -18.10
N LYS A 2 13.69 6.58 -17.61
CA LYS A 2 13.04 7.01 -16.34
C LYS A 2 11.56 6.59 -16.22
N LYS A 3 10.72 6.85 -17.23
CA LYS A 3 9.28 6.49 -17.22
C LYS A 3 9.00 4.99 -17.00
N ASN A 4 9.88 4.13 -17.54
CA ASN A 4 9.75 2.68 -17.40
C ASN A 4 10.11 2.24 -15.97
N VAL A 5 11.10 2.88 -15.34
CA VAL A 5 11.47 2.63 -13.93
C VAL A 5 10.33 3.01 -12.99
N TRP A 6 9.71 4.19 -13.15
CA TRP A 6 8.56 4.60 -12.33
C TRP A 6 7.39 3.62 -12.44
N THR A 7 7.12 3.13 -13.65
CA THR A 7 6.08 2.14 -13.89
C THR A 7 6.44 0.81 -13.24
N ALA A 8 7.67 0.33 -13.41
CA ALA A 8 8.15 -0.93 -12.84
C ALA A 8 8.11 -0.91 -11.30
N VAL A 9 8.55 0.18 -10.68
CA VAL A 9 8.47 0.37 -9.22
C VAL A 9 7.01 0.38 -8.75
N SER A 10 6.14 1.15 -9.42
CA SER A 10 4.71 1.19 -9.06
C SER A 10 4.03 -0.17 -9.22
N THR A 11 4.48 -0.97 -10.18
CA THR A 11 4.00 -2.34 -10.40
C THR A 11 4.49 -3.28 -9.31
N ALA A 12 5.77 -3.20 -8.94
CA ALA A 12 6.35 -4.02 -7.86
C ALA A 12 5.66 -3.74 -6.51
N MET A 13 5.29 -2.49 -6.25
CA MET A 13 4.56 -2.07 -5.05
C MET A 13 3.18 -2.74 -4.93
N LEU A 14 2.61 -3.27 -6.03
CA LEU A 14 1.30 -3.93 -6.00
C LEU A 14 1.31 -5.25 -5.25
N PHE A 15 2.46 -5.93 -5.21
CA PHE A 15 2.59 -7.28 -4.62
C PHE A 15 2.76 -7.24 -3.11
N LEU A 16 3.37 -6.18 -2.58
CA LEU A 16 3.67 -6.04 -1.15
C LEU A 16 2.41 -6.16 -0.28
N PRO A 17 1.27 -5.49 -0.55
CA PRO A 17 0.07 -5.65 0.27
C PRO A 17 -0.44 -7.10 0.39
N TRP A 18 -0.23 -7.94 -0.63
CA TRP A 18 -0.66 -9.34 -0.59
C TRP A 18 0.19 -10.21 0.33
N THR A 19 1.44 -9.83 0.60
CA THR A 19 2.29 -10.58 1.54
C THR A 19 1.79 -10.48 2.98
N LEU A 20 0.99 -9.46 3.30
CA LEU A 20 0.31 -9.36 4.60
C LEU A 20 -0.58 -10.57 4.87
N LEU A 21 -1.33 -11.02 3.86
CA LEU A 21 -2.24 -12.17 4.00
C LEU A 21 -1.46 -13.45 4.31
N LEU A 22 -0.34 -13.65 3.63
CA LEU A 22 0.56 -14.78 3.88
C LEU A 22 1.17 -14.71 5.28
N LEU A 23 1.58 -13.52 5.72
CA LEU A 23 2.17 -13.34 7.05
C LEU A 23 1.17 -13.66 8.16
N ARG A 24 -0.09 -13.24 7.99
CA ARG A 24 -1.17 -13.46 8.96
C ARG A 24 -1.69 -14.89 9.03
N MET A 25 -1.14 -15.82 8.23
CA MET A 25 -1.37 -17.25 8.44
C MET A 25 -0.63 -17.79 9.68
N ASN A 26 0.36 -17.04 10.19
CA ASN A 26 1.13 -17.44 11.37
C ASN A 26 0.47 -16.92 12.65
N ALA A 27 0.39 -17.76 13.68
CA ALA A 27 -0.24 -17.41 14.97
C ALA A 27 0.40 -16.17 15.62
N TRP A 28 1.73 -16.06 15.62
CA TRP A 28 2.44 -14.92 16.20
C TRP A 28 2.10 -13.57 15.52
N ALA A 29 1.75 -13.59 14.22
CA ALA A 29 1.39 -12.38 13.48
C ALA A 29 -0.05 -11.91 13.75
N LEU A 30 -0.84 -12.71 14.47
CA LEU A 30 -2.19 -12.39 14.94
C LEU A 30 -2.20 -11.89 16.39
N GLU A 31 -1.16 -12.18 17.17
CA GLU A 31 -1.03 -11.77 18.56
C GLU A 31 -0.59 -10.31 18.70
N SER A 32 -1.08 -9.63 19.73
CA SER A 32 -0.61 -8.29 20.10
C SER A 32 0.75 -8.41 20.83
N PRO A 33 1.75 -7.56 20.56
CA PRO A 33 1.71 -6.32 19.75
C PRO A 33 2.11 -6.50 18.28
N ALA A 34 2.51 -7.71 17.87
CA ALA A 34 3.03 -7.98 16.53
C ALA A 34 1.99 -7.68 15.43
N ALA A 35 0.73 -8.08 15.64
CA ALA A 35 -0.36 -7.82 14.70
C ALA A 35 -0.56 -6.32 14.41
N GLU A 36 -0.51 -5.48 15.45
CA GLU A 36 -0.70 -4.04 15.32
C GLU A 36 0.45 -3.38 14.58
N THR A 37 1.68 -3.77 14.91
CA THR A 37 2.88 -3.25 14.25
C THR A 37 2.87 -3.63 12.78
N LEU A 38 2.54 -4.88 12.46
CA LEU A 38 2.40 -5.36 11.08
C LEU A 38 1.35 -4.57 10.30
N ILE A 39 0.12 -4.47 10.82
CA ILE A 39 -0.96 -3.75 10.12
C ILE A 39 -0.57 -2.28 9.93
N SER A 40 0.05 -1.64 10.93
CA SER A 40 0.51 -0.25 10.84
C SER A 40 1.57 -0.05 9.76
N CYS A 41 2.60 -0.90 9.73
CA CYS A 41 3.66 -0.84 8.72
C CYS A 41 3.12 -1.04 7.30
N TYR A 42 2.26 -2.05 7.11
CA TYR A 42 1.65 -2.32 5.81
C TYR A 42 0.69 -1.20 5.39
N SER A 43 -0.08 -0.64 6.32
CA SER A 43 -0.98 0.50 6.04
C SER A 43 -0.18 1.73 5.61
N ALA A 44 0.93 2.05 6.30
CA ALA A 44 1.81 3.14 5.92
C ALA A 44 2.42 2.92 4.52
N PHE A 45 2.83 1.69 4.20
CA PHE A 45 3.34 1.35 2.88
C PHE A 45 2.26 1.49 1.78
N MET A 46 1.04 1.04 2.04
CA MET A 46 -0.10 1.16 1.10
C MET A 46 -0.45 2.62 0.81
N ILE A 47 -0.38 3.50 1.81
CA ILE A 47 -0.57 4.94 1.62
C ILE A 47 0.57 5.53 0.78
N PHE A 48 1.81 5.20 1.14
CA PHE A 48 2.99 5.67 0.42
C PHE A 48 2.97 5.24 -1.05
N SER A 49 2.60 3.99 -1.36
CA SER A 49 2.55 3.50 -2.74
C SER A 49 1.51 4.25 -3.57
N GLY A 50 0.32 4.51 -3.02
CA GLY A 50 -0.70 5.32 -3.70
C GLY A 50 -0.23 6.74 -4.00
N LEU A 51 0.38 7.42 -3.02
CA LEU A 51 0.93 8.76 -3.20
C LEU A 51 2.07 8.78 -4.21
N PHE A 52 2.98 7.81 -4.16
CA PHE A 52 4.09 7.67 -5.10
C PHE A 52 3.58 7.47 -6.53
N THR A 53 2.63 6.56 -6.74
CA THR A 53 2.06 6.29 -8.07
C THR A 53 1.28 7.50 -8.58
N LEU A 54 0.54 8.22 -7.73
CA LEU A 54 -0.13 9.46 -8.09
C LEU A 54 0.85 10.56 -8.52
N PHE A 55 1.93 10.73 -7.77
CA PHE A 55 3.00 11.68 -8.10
C PHE A 55 3.67 11.34 -9.44
N ALA A 56 4.01 10.07 -9.65
CA ALA A 56 4.62 9.60 -10.87
C ALA A 56 3.69 9.75 -12.10
N TYR A 57 2.38 9.57 -11.92
CA TYR A 57 1.38 9.77 -12.97
C TYR A 57 1.20 11.25 -13.35
N THR A 58 1.04 12.11 -12.34
CA THR A 58 0.73 13.54 -12.52
C THR A 58 1.98 14.36 -12.86
N LYS A 59 2.97 14.38 -11.96
CA LYS A 59 4.18 15.19 -12.07
C LYS A 59 5.28 14.51 -12.88
N GLY A 60 5.36 13.17 -12.84
CA GLY A 60 6.27 12.38 -13.67
C GLY A 60 5.82 12.23 -15.14
N ASN A 61 4.58 12.62 -15.47
CA ASN A 61 3.98 12.52 -16.80
C ASN A 61 4.16 11.12 -17.44
N VAL A 62 3.94 10.09 -16.61
CA VAL A 62 3.97 8.67 -17.00
C VAL A 62 2.52 8.22 -17.22
N ARG A 63 2.03 8.33 -18.46
CA ARG A 63 0.61 8.06 -18.81
C ARG A 63 0.39 6.79 -19.64
N ASN A 64 1.29 5.82 -19.57
CA ASN A 64 1.10 4.54 -20.25
C ASN A 64 -0.07 3.73 -19.62
N ASN A 65 -0.61 2.75 -20.34
CA ASN A 65 -1.78 1.99 -19.89
C ASN A 65 -1.51 1.23 -18.58
N LEU A 66 -0.29 0.71 -18.42
CA LEU A 66 0.09 -0.04 -17.22
C LEU A 66 0.14 0.86 -15.97
N MET A 67 0.61 2.09 -16.10
CA MET A 67 0.63 3.08 -15.02
C MET A 67 -0.78 3.53 -14.64
N LYS A 68 -1.72 3.61 -15.59
CA LYS A 68 -3.14 3.88 -15.28
C LYS A 68 -3.73 2.77 -14.40
N VAL A 69 -3.43 1.51 -14.73
CA VAL A 69 -3.85 0.36 -13.91
C VAL A 69 -3.20 0.43 -12.52
N CYS A 70 -1.88 0.68 -12.46
CA CYS A 70 -1.17 0.83 -11.19
C CYS A 70 -1.76 1.97 -10.34
N LEU A 71 -2.15 3.09 -10.96
CA LEU A 71 -2.74 4.23 -10.28
C LEU A 71 -4.05 3.82 -9.59
N VAL A 72 -4.96 3.18 -10.32
CA VAL A 72 -6.25 2.75 -9.76
C VAL A 72 -6.02 1.79 -8.58
N ILE A 73 -5.18 0.78 -8.75
CA ILE A 73 -4.97 -0.22 -7.70
C ILE A 73 -4.24 0.37 -6.49
N ASN A 74 -3.13 1.11 -6.68
CA ASN A 74 -2.42 1.72 -5.56
C ASN A 74 -3.24 2.81 -4.86
N SER A 75 -4.17 3.50 -5.56
CA SER A 75 -5.14 4.39 -4.92
C SER A 75 -6.15 3.63 -4.05
N LEU A 76 -6.64 2.48 -4.50
CA LEU A 76 -7.48 1.59 -3.67
C LEU A 76 -6.72 1.11 -2.44
N TYR A 77 -5.44 0.75 -2.60
CA TYR A 77 -4.59 0.39 -1.47
C TYR A 77 -4.39 1.55 -0.51
N ALA A 78 -4.13 2.77 -0.99
CA ALA A 78 -4.01 3.92 -0.11
C ALA A 78 -5.31 4.16 0.69
N ALA A 79 -6.48 4.08 0.05
CA ALA A 79 -7.76 4.19 0.75
C ALA A 79 -7.94 3.09 1.80
N GLY A 80 -7.60 1.83 1.46
CA GLY A 80 -7.64 0.71 2.39
C GLY A 80 -6.66 0.89 3.57
N GLY A 81 -5.44 1.38 3.31
CA GLY A 81 -4.44 1.67 4.33
C GLY A 81 -4.88 2.78 5.28
N ILE A 82 -5.50 3.86 4.76
CA ILE A 82 -6.09 4.92 5.60
C ILE A 82 -7.21 4.34 6.47
N ALA A 83 -8.13 3.57 5.89
CA ALA A 83 -9.24 2.96 6.63
C ALA A 83 -8.74 2.02 7.74
N ALA A 84 -7.74 1.18 7.45
CA ALA A 84 -7.13 0.30 8.44
C ALA A 84 -6.47 1.10 9.58
N PHE A 85 -5.73 2.16 9.25
CA PHE A 85 -5.10 3.03 10.24
C PHE A 85 -6.13 3.75 11.13
N CYS A 86 -7.21 4.28 10.52
CA CYS A 86 -8.31 4.91 11.26
C CYS A 86 -9.02 3.91 12.18
N MET A 87 -9.33 2.70 11.70
CA MET A 87 -9.97 1.67 12.51
C MET A 87 -9.11 1.28 13.72
N MET A 88 -7.80 1.09 13.52
CA MET A 88 -6.86 0.83 14.62
C MET A 88 -6.84 1.96 15.65
N ALA A 89 -6.80 3.22 15.19
CA ALA A 89 -6.83 4.37 16.09
C ALA A 89 -8.13 4.40 16.92
N VAL A 90 -9.29 4.19 16.28
CA VAL A 90 -10.59 4.15 16.96
C VAL A 90 -10.66 3.02 17.99
N THR A 91 -10.19 1.81 17.66
CA THR A 91 -10.22 0.67 18.60
C THR A 91 -9.25 0.82 19.78
N LYS A 92 -8.20 1.65 19.65
CA LYS A 92 -7.29 1.97 20.76
C LYS A 92 -7.81 3.08 21.67
N LEU A 93 -8.70 3.93 21.15
CA LEU A 93 -9.31 5.05 21.86
C LEU A 93 -10.61 4.67 22.58
N SER A 94 -11.29 3.59 22.15
CA SER A 94 -12.50 3.02 22.77
C SER A 94 -12.19 2.08 23.92
#